data_AF-A0A6V2X9G4-F1
#
_entry.id   AF-A0A6V2X9G4-F1
#
_cell.length_a   1.000
_cell.length_b   1.000
_cell.length_c   1.000
_cell.angle_alpha   90.00
_cell.angle_beta   90.00
_cell.angle_gamma   90.00
#
_symmetry.space_group_name_H-M   'P 1'
#
loop_
_entity.id
_entity.type
_entity.pdbx_description
1 polymer ?
#
loop_
_entity_poly.entity_id
_entity_poly.type
_entity_poly.pdbx_seq_one_letter_code
_entity_poly.pdbx_strand_id
1 'polypeptide(L)'
;MATPYLSRRGAQLANLSRRGNNTHLSVLVRQIQSSTFQTASEWLNYIEDKTSGTNLVKKSALDYLLRACNTEDDLRNCAAKAFKVYGDKRIEMNQTAAGLFLNACFRINDPSAAVEVLEDESKRVQVWIGKSAFNKLLTRLDAKYPPAAAAAEGEGGGARRAVAEMERALAAVRRAGFRPTPRTYHLLVNSCLKRDDLERAQKFADQAGSLLRASTAEALATRVSQQQQQQAKSMEGEAASGQNEEGEDAGGGEGSK
;
A
#
# COMPACT_ATOMS: atom_id res chain seq x y z
N MET A 1 -14.89 -19.58 31.92
CA MET A 1 -16.25 -19.67 31.36
C MET A 1 -16.34 -18.76 30.14
N ALA A 2 -16.42 -19.33 28.94
CA ALA A 2 -16.67 -18.61 27.69
C ALA A 2 -17.54 -19.51 26.78
N THR A 3 -18.62 -18.95 26.22
CA THR A 3 -19.67 -19.64 25.48
C THR A 3 -19.31 -19.91 24.00
N PRO A 4 -19.93 -20.92 23.35
CA PRO A 4 -19.57 -21.37 22.00
C PRO A 4 -20.44 -20.72 20.91
N TYR A 5 -19.87 -19.81 20.13
CA TYR A 5 -20.54 -19.20 18.95
C TYR A 5 -20.28 -19.95 17.62
N LEU A 6 -19.46 -21.00 17.62
CA LEU A 6 -19.02 -21.70 16.41
C LEU A 6 -19.91 -22.89 15.97
N SER A 7 -20.90 -23.29 16.79
CA SER A 7 -21.65 -24.53 16.53
C SER A 7 -22.81 -24.39 15.52
N ARG A 8 -23.43 -23.21 15.37
CA ARG A 8 -24.63 -23.07 14.52
C ARG A 8 -24.34 -22.88 13.02
N ARG A 9 -23.16 -22.39 12.64
CA ARG A 9 -22.83 -22.15 11.22
C ARG A 9 -22.41 -23.41 10.46
N GLY A 10 -21.92 -24.43 11.17
CA GLY A 10 -21.62 -25.74 10.60
C GLY A 10 -22.86 -26.55 10.22
N ALA A 11 -23.96 -26.40 10.98
CA ALA A 11 -25.20 -27.16 10.76
C ALA A 11 -26.00 -26.68 9.54
N GLN A 12 -25.96 -25.38 9.21
CA GLN A 12 -26.72 -24.83 8.08
C GLN A 12 -26.13 -25.20 6.70
N LEU A 13 -24.82 -25.46 6.60
CA LEU A 13 -24.17 -25.83 5.34
C LEU A 13 -24.22 -27.34 5.07
N ALA A 14 -24.37 -28.16 6.11
CA ALA A 14 -24.53 -29.62 5.97
C ALA A 14 -25.84 -30.00 5.27
N ASN A 15 -26.89 -29.19 5.39
CA ASN A 15 -28.19 -29.44 4.75
C ASN A 15 -28.22 -29.12 3.25
N LEU A 16 -27.30 -28.29 2.74
CA LEU A 16 -27.20 -27.98 1.31
C LEU A 16 -26.47 -29.06 0.50
N SER A 17 -25.73 -29.95 1.17
CA SER A 17 -24.99 -31.07 0.55
C SER A 17 -25.87 -32.28 0.19
N ARG A 18 -27.11 -32.36 0.71
CA ARG A 18 -28.01 -33.51 0.50
C ARG A 18 -28.75 -33.55 -0.85
N ARG A 19 -28.57 -32.56 -1.74
CA ARG A 19 -29.39 -32.44 -2.98
C ARG A 19 -28.64 -32.56 -4.31
N GLY A 20 -27.42 -33.08 -4.36
CA GLY A 20 -26.76 -33.34 -5.65
C GLY A 20 -25.69 -34.41 -5.55
N ASN A 21 -25.92 -35.53 -6.24
CA ASN A 21 -24.98 -36.63 -6.39
C ASN A 21 -23.66 -36.13 -6.99
N ASN A 22 -22.65 -35.95 -6.14
CA ASN A 22 -21.28 -35.78 -6.58
C ASN A 22 -20.34 -36.21 -5.44
N THR A 23 -20.31 -37.52 -5.20
CA THR A 23 -19.48 -38.18 -4.18
C THR A 23 -17.99 -37.84 -4.31
N HIS A 24 -17.51 -37.54 -5.52
CA HIS A 24 -16.15 -37.08 -5.75
C HIS A 24 -15.90 -35.63 -5.26
N LEU A 25 -16.93 -34.77 -5.32
CA LEU A 25 -16.85 -33.40 -4.82
C LEU A 25 -16.96 -33.33 -3.30
N SER A 26 -17.78 -34.18 -2.67
CA SER A 26 -17.89 -34.24 -1.21
C SER A 26 -16.63 -34.83 -0.56
N VAL A 27 -15.96 -35.77 -1.23
CA VAL A 27 -14.64 -36.29 -0.81
C VAL A 27 -13.57 -35.21 -0.95
N LEU A 28 -13.45 -34.52 -2.09
CA LEU A 28 -12.48 -33.43 -2.25
C LEU A 28 -12.73 -32.25 -1.30
N VAL A 29 -13.99 -31.87 -1.05
CA VAL A 29 -14.33 -30.82 -0.09
C VAL A 29 -14.04 -31.27 1.34
N ARG A 30 -14.28 -32.54 1.69
CA ARG A 30 -13.87 -33.11 2.99
C ARG A 30 -12.35 -33.22 3.14
N GLN A 31 -11.63 -33.57 2.09
CA GLN A 31 -10.18 -33.75 2.08
C GLN A 31 -9.45 -32.40 2.14
N ILE A 32 -10.05 -31.35 1.55
CA ILE A 32 -9.65 -29.94 1.71
C ILE A 32 -10.02 -29.40 3.11
N GLN A 33 -11.13 -29.85 3.70
CA GLN A 33 -11.53 -29.45 5.07
C GLN A 33 -10.81 -30.24 6.18
N SER A 34 -10.23 -31.39 5.87
CA SER A 34 -9.40 -32.18 6.80
C SER A 34 -7.91 -31.95 6.52
N SER A 35 -7.34 -30.92 7.14
CA SER A 35 -5.97 -30.90 7.69
C SER A 35 -4.75 -31.31 6.83
N THR A 36 -4.84 -31.47 5.50
CA THR A 36 -3.72 -32.04 4.71
C THR A 36 -2.69 -31.03 4.23
N PHE A 37 -3.03 -29.75 4.13
CA PHE A 37 -2.08 -28.70 3.72
C PHE A 37 -2.07 -27.57 4.75
N GLN A 38 -0.97 -27.48 5.49
CA GLN A 38 -0.74 -26.50 6.55
C GLN A 38 0.15 -25.34 6.09
N THR A 39 1.02 -25.57 5.10
CA THR A 39 2.01 -24.58 4.65
C THR A 39 1.69 -24.00 3.27
N ALA A 40 2.23 -22.82 2.97
CA ALA A 40 2.10 -22.22 1.64
C ALA A 40 2.74 -23.10 0.56
N SER A 41 3.91 -23.67 0.83
CA SER A 41 4.62 -24.57 -0.10
C SER A 41 3.83 -25.82 -0.45
N GLU A 42 3.15 -26.43 0.53
CA GLU A 42 2.26 -27.57 0.27
C GLU A 42 1.10 -27.22 -0.64
N TRP A 43 0.44 -26.08 -0.39
CA TRP A 43 -0.61 -25.56 -1.26
C TRP A 43 -0.09 -25.25 -2.66
N LEU A 44 1.12 -24.69 -2.76
CA LEU A 44 1.76 -24.38 -4.03
C LEU A 44 2.05 -25.66 -4.84
N ASN A 45 2.66 -26.67 -4.22
CA ASN A 45 2.95 -27.95 -4.86
C ASN A 45 1.66 -28.62 -5.36
N TYR A 46 0.59 -28.56 -4.56
CA TYR A 46 -0.74 -29.04 -4.99
C TYR A 46 -1.26 -28.27 -6.21
N ILE A 47 -1.14 -26.95 -6.22
CA ILE A 47 -1.55 -26.12 -7.36
C ILE A 47 -0.70 -26.47 -8.58
N GLU A 48 0.63 -26.59 -8.44
CA GLU A 48 1.56 -26.92 -9.52
C GLU A 48 1.24 -28.27 -10.15
N ASP A 49 1.06 -29.33 -9.34
CA ASP A 49 0.63 -30.65 -9.79
C ASP A 49 -0.66 -30.57 -10.62
N LYS A 50 -1.65 -29.80 -10.16
CA LYS A 50 -2.91 -29.63 -10.88
C LYS A 50 -2.78 -28.78 -12.13
N THR A 51 -1.92 -27.75 -12.14
CA THR A 51 -1.69 -26.91 -13.32
C THR A 51 -0.82 -27.55 -14.39
N SER A 52 -0.01 -28.56 -14.03
CA SER A 52 0.87 -29.31 -14.94
C SER A 52 0.09 -30.15 -15.95
N GLY A 53 -1.19 -30.44 -15.65
CA GLY A 53 -2.14 -31.06 -16.59
C GLY A 53 -3.14 -30.06 -17.21
N THR A 54 -4.21 -30.60 -17.79
CA THR A 54 -5.36 -29.82 -18.29
C THR A 54 -6.36 -29.46 -17.19
N ASN A 55 -6.07 -29.82 -15.94
CA ASN A 55 -7.01 -29.67 -14.84
C ASN A 55 -7.17 -28.19 -14.42
N LEU A 56 -8.43 -27.82 -14.16
CA LEU A 56 -8.78 -26.51 -13.63
C LEU A 56 -8.44 -26.45 -12.13
N VAL A 57 -7.62 -25.47 -11.75
CA VAL A 57 -7.39 -25.16 -10.34
C VAL A 57 -8.62 -24.45 -9.80
N LYS A 58 -9.15 -24.96 -8.68
CA LYS A 58 -10.25 -24.29 -7.98
C LYS A 58 -9.72 -22.99 -7.36
N LYS A 59 -10.47 -21.91 -7.54
CA LYS A 59 -10.22 -20.61 -6.90
C LYS A 59 -9.97 -20.72 -5.38
N SER A 60 -10.71 -21.59 -4.69
CA SER A 60 -10.53 -21.80 -3.25
C SER A 60 -9.12 -22.26 -2.88
N ALA A 61 -8.43 -23.04 -3.74
CA ALA A 61 -7.05 -23.46 -3.48
C ALA A 61 -6.08 -22.29 -3.50
N LEU A 62 -6.26 -21.34 -4.44
CA LEU A 62 -5.49 -20.10 -4.49
C LEU A 62 -5.77 -19.22 -3.26
N ASP A 63 -7.02 -19.15 -2.80
CA ASP A 63 -7.38 -18.42 -1.58
C ASP A 63 -6.72 -19.05 -0.33
N TYR A 64 -6.65 -20.38 -0.24
CA TYR A 64 -5.97 -21.07 0.86
C TYR A 64 -4.46 -20.87 0.82
N LEU A 65 -3.84 -20.90 -0.36
CA LEU A 65 -2.42 -20.58 -0.56
C LEU A 65 -2.09 -19.18 0.00
N LEU A 66 -2.87 -18.16 -0.38
CA LEU A 66 -2.66 -16.79 0.11
C LEU A 66 -2.89 -16.65 1.63
N ARG A 67 -3.79 -17.47 2.21
CA ARG A 67 -3.98 -17.52 3.67
C ARG A 67 -2.81 -18.17 4.39
N ALA A 68 -2.17 -19.15 3.78
CA ALA A 68 -1.05 -19.89 4.34
C ALA A 68 0.29 -19.12 4.25
N CYS A 69 0.38 -18.08 3.40
CA CYS A 69 1.57 -17.24 3.29
C CYS A 69 1.84 -16.46 4.59
N ASN A 70 2.89 -16.84 5.32
CA ASN A 70 3.26 -16.27 6.62
C ASN A 70 4.71 -15.81 6.70
N THR A 71 5.53 -16.09 5.69
CA THR A 71 6.92 -15.64 5.60
C THR A 71 7.14 -14.75 4.38
N GLU A 72 8.27 -14.03 4.35
CA GLU A 72 8.71 -13.25 3.18
C GLU A 72 8.92 -14.16 1.96
N ASP A 73 9.48 -15.34 2.19
CA ASP A 73 9.70 -16.35 1.14
C ASP A 73 8.36 -16.85 0.57
N ASP A 74 7.36 -17.11 1.41
CA ASP A 74 6.01 -17.47 0.95
C ASP A 74 5.41 -16.37 0.07
N LEU A 75 5.59 -15.11 0.42
CA LEU A 75 5.04 -14.01 -0.38
C LEU A 75 5.74 -13.85 -1.71
N ARG A 76 7.07 -13.95 -1.74
CA ARG A 76 7.83 -13.86 -2.99
C ARG A 76 7.60 -15.06 -3.89
N ASN A 77 7.60 -16.28 -3.33
CA ASN A 77 7.58 -17.50 -4.12
C ASN A 77 6.15 -18.02 -4.32
N CYS A 78 5.34 -18.08 -3.26
CA CYS A 78 4.00 -18.68 -3.34
C CYS A 78 2.96 -17.68 -3.84
N ALA A 79 2.92 -16.45 -3.31
CA ALA A 79 1.91 -15.49 -3.75
C ALA A 79 2.14 -15.06 -5.20
N ALA A 80 3.37 -14.74 -5.62
CA ALA A 80 3.67 -14.39 -7.01
C ALA A 80 3.26 -15.49 -8.00
N LYS A 81 3.52 -16.76 -7.66
CA LYS A 81 3.05 -17.90 -8.47
C LYS A 81 1.53 -18.00 -8.49
N ALA A 82 0.84 -17.70 -7.39
CA ALA A 82 -0.63 -17.65 -7.37
C ALA A 82 -1.17 -16.62 -8.37
N PHE A 83 -0.57 -15.42 -8.43
CA PHE A 83 -0.92 -14.39 -9.42
C PHE A 83 -0.66 -14.83 -10.85
N LYS A 84 0.48 -15.47 -11.11
CA LYS A 84 0.77 -16.07 -12.42
C LYS A 84 -0.32 -17.08 -12.83
N VAL A 85 -0.77 -17.94 -11.91
CA VAL A 85 -1.86 -18.89 -12.18
C VAL A 85 -3.19 -18.17 -12.47
N TYR A 86 -3.50 -17.07 -11.76
CA TYR A 86 -4.65 -16.24 -12.08
C TYR A 86 -4.58 -15.68 -13.51
N GLY A 87 -3.42 -15.17 -13.93
CA GLY A 87 -3.18 -14.69 -15.29
C GLY A 87 -3.25 -15.78 -16.36
N ASP A 88 -2.43 -16.83 -16.22
CA ASP A 88 -2.25 -17.90 -17.22
C ASP A 88 -3.54 -18.69 -17.47
N LYS A 89 -4.33 -18.92 -16.40
CA LYS A 89 -5.60 -19.66 -16.50
C LYS A 89 -6.82 -18.76 -16.69
N ARG A 90 -6.62 -17.45 -16.90
CA ARG A 90 -7.69 -16.43 -17.04
C ARG A 90 -8.73 -16.51 -15.91
N ILE A 91 -8.27 -16.81 -14.70
CA ILE A 91 -9.13 -16.80 -13.52
C ILE A 91 -9.19 -15.36 -13.05
N GLU A 92 -10.37 -14.77 -12.99
CA GLU A 92 -10.52 -13.41 -12.47
C GLU A 92 -10.21 -13.37 -10.97
N MET A 93 -9.16 -12.62 -10.62
CA MET A 93 -8.87 -12.34 -9.24
C MET A 93 -9.86 -11.30 -8.71
N ASN A 94 -10.75 -11.73 -7.81
CA ASN A 94 -11.74 -10.84 -7.22
C ASN A 94 -11.18 -10.06 -6.02
N GLN A 95 -12.01 -9.16 -5.47
CA GLN A 95 -11.69 -8.37 -4.28
C GLN A 95 -11.27 -9.20 -3.05
N THR A 96 -11.80 -10.41 -2.91
CA THR A 96 -11.44 -11.30 -1.80
C THR A 96 -10.00 -11.76 -1.91
N ALA A 97 -9.59 -12.29 -3.06
CA ALA A 97 -8.23 -12.77 -3.29
C ALA A 97 -7.20 -11.65 -3.16
N ALA A 98 -7.46 -10.48 -3.76
CA ALA A 98 -6.61 -9.30 -3.59
C ALA A 98 -6.50 -8.86 -2.12
N GLY A 99 -7.61 -8.90 -1.37
CA GLY A 99 -7.62 -8.62 0.07
C GLY A 99 -6.83 -9.64 0.90
N LEU A 100 -6.87 -10.93 0.53
CA LEU A 100 -6.09 -11.98 1.18
C LEU A 100 -4.59 -11.78 0.96
N PHE A 101 -4.19 -11.45 -0.26
CA PHE A 101 -2.80 -11.11 -0.58
C PHE A 101 -2.30 -9.91 0.23
N LEU A 102 -3.04 -8.80 0.24
CA LEU A 102 -2.67 -7.62 1.02
C LEU A 102 -2.54 -7.95 2.52
N ASN A 103 -3.44 -8.77 3.05
CA ASN A 103 -3.35 -9.21 4.44
C ASN A 103 -2.11 -10.07 4.70
N ALA A 104 -1.67 -10.90 3.76
CA ALA A 104 -0.40 -11.61 3.86
C ALA A 104 0.78 -10.62 3.93
N CYS A 105 0.84 -9.64 3.03
CA CYS A 105 1.86 -8.57 3.08
C CYS A 105 1.86 -7.84 4.42
N PHE A 106 0.68 -7.58 5.00
CA PHE A 106 0.56 -6.92 6.30
C PHE A 106 1.00 -7.79 7.49
N ARG A 107 0.91 -9.12 7.38
CA ARG A 107 1.39 -10.05 8.42
C ARG A 107 2.91 -10.06 8.50
N ILE A 108 3.58 -10.07 7.35
CA ILE A 108 5.06 -10.04 7.29
C ILE A 108 5.66 -8.64 7.45
N ASN A 109 4.82 -7.62 7.66
CA ASN A 109 5.20 -6.22 7.72
C ASN A 109 5.96 -5.70 6.48
N ASP A 110 5.63 -6.24 5.30
CA ASP A 110 6.19 -5.75 4.04
C ASP A 110 5.09 -5.26 3.07
N PRO A 111 4.56 -4.05 3.30
CA PRO A 111 3.66 -3.40 2.36
C PRO A 111 4.31 -3.01 1.02
N SER A 112 5.64 -3.04 0.88
CA SER A 112 6.31 -2.71 -0.39
C SER A 112 6.14 -3.83 -1.42
N ALA A 113 6.25 -5.09 -0.99
CA ALA A 113 5.94 -6.24 -1.84
C ALA A 113 4.52 -6.17 -2.43
N ALA A 114 3.55 -5.61 -1.68
CA ALA A 114 2.22 -5.38 -2.20
C ALA A 114 2.23 -4.37 -3.37
N VAL A 115 3.02 -3.30 -3.29
CA VAL A 115 3.09 -2.30 -4.36
C VAL A 115 3.69 -2.91 -5.63
N GLU A 116 4.77 -3.68 -5.50
CA GLU A 116 5.43 -4.36 -6.63
C GLU A 116 4.47 -5.28 -7.38
N VAL A 117 3.78 -6.16 -6.64
CA VAL A 117 2.78 -7.07 -7.24
C VAL A 117 1.64 -6.29 -7.87
N LEU A 118 1.15 -5.23 -7.24
CA LEU A 118 0.09 -4.41 -7.85
C LEU A 118 0.55 -3.73 -9.13
N GLU A 119 1.81 -3.28 -9.21
CA GLU A 119 2.33 -2.65 -10.42
C GLU A 119 2.49 -3.61 -11.59
N ASP A 120 2.99 -4.82 -11.34
CA ASP A 120 3.18 -5.84 -12.35
C ASP A 120 1.82 -6.43 -12.80
N GLU A 121 0.97 -6.77 -11.83
CA GLU A 121 -0.30 -7.43 -12.10
C GLU A 121 -1.37 -6.49 -12.63
N SER A 122 -1.37 -5.20 -12.28
CA SER A 122 -2.27 -4.23 -12.91
C SER A 122 -2.10 -4.11 -14.43
N LYS A 123 -1.01 -4.64 -15.00
CA LYS A 123 -0.81 -4.72 -16.46
C LYS A 123 -1.45 -5.98 -17.08
N ARG A 124 -1.64 -7.05 -16.29
CA ARG A 124 -2.04 -8.39 -16.77
C ARG A 124 -3.44 -8.79 -16.34
N VAL A 125 -3.81 -8.45 -15.12
CA VAL A 125 -5.06 -8.82 -14.46
C VAL A 125 -5.70 -7.54 -13.94
N GLN A 126 -7.02 -7.37 -14.15
CA GLN A 126 -7.75 -6.32 -13.45
C GLN A 126 -7.78 -6.67 -11.96
N VAL A 127 -6.79 -6.21 -11.21
CA VAL A 127 -6.72 -6.42 -9.76
C VAL A 127 -7.77 -5.53 -9.09
N TRP A 128 -8.89 -6.13 -8.73
CA TRP A 128 -9.94 -5.43 -8.00
C TRP A 128 -9.58 -5.34 -6.52
N ILE A 129 -8.88 -4.29 -6.09
CA ILE A 129 -8.69 -4.05 -4.64
C ILE A 129 -9.90 -3.30 -4.08
N GLY A 130 -10.41 -3.77 -2.93
CA GLY A 130 -11.42 -3.04 -2.18
C GLY A 130 -10.87 -1.74 -1.57
N LYS A 131 -11.67 -0.66 -1.58
CA LYS A 131 -11.31 0.67 -1.05
C LYS A 131 -10.70 0.63 0.37
N SER A 132 -11.28 -0.20 1.25
CA SER A 132 -10.79 -0.37 2.62
C SER A 132 -9.38 -0.99 2.68
N ALA A 133 -9.15 -2.05 1.88
CA ALA A 133 -7.86 -2.72 1.82
C ALA A 133 -6.77 -1.80 1.23
N PHE A 134 -7.11 -1.01 0.22
CA PHE A 134 -6.18 -0.02 -0.33
C PHE A 134 -5.82 1.08 0.69
N ASN A 135 -6.81 1.65 1.38
CA ASN A 135 -6.55 2.65 2.43
C ASN A 135 -5.72 2.07 3.59
N LYS A 136 -5.89 0.77 3.90
CA LYS A 136 -5.04 0.05 4.87
C LYS A 136 -3.60 -0.08 4.36
N LEU A 137 -3.39 -0.38 3.07
CA LEU A 137 -2.06 -0.41 2.45
C LEU A 137 -1.37 0.96 2.60
N LEU A 138 -2.06 2.05 2.23
CA LEU A 138 -1.53 3.41 2.38
C LEU A 138 -1.13 3.74 3.83
N THR A 139 -1.93 3.31 4.80
CA THR A 139 -1.63 3.51 6.23
C THR A 139 -0.39 2.71 6.66
N ARG A 140 -0.20 1.49 6.12
CA ARG A 140 0.97 0.67 6.39
C ARG A 140 2.24 1.21 5.73
N LEU A 141 2.14 1.75 4.52
CA LEU A 141 3.25 2.46 3.87
C LEU A 141 3.65 3.71 4.66
N ASP A 142 2.66 4.51 5.12
CA ASP A 142 2.92 5.69 5.95
C ASP A 142 3.64 5.33 7.26
N ALA A 143 3.29 4.21 7.87
CA ALA A 143 3.89 3.73 9.12
C ALA A 143 5.27 3.07 8.94
N LYS A 144 5.51 2.38 7.81
CA LYS A 144 6.81 1.73 7.52
C LYS A 144 7.95 2.74 7.41
N TYR A 145 7.63 3.96 6.99
CA TYR A 145 8.60 5.00 6.66
C TYR A 145 8.31 6.26 7.48
N PRO A 146 8.72 6.34 8.76
CA PRO A 146 8.41 7.48 9.62
C PRO A 146 8.98 8.80 9.05
N PRO A 147 8.37 9.95 9.38
CA PRO A 147 8.89 11.25 8.98
C PRO A 147 10.29 11.49 9.58
N ALA A 148 11.10 12.33 8.92
CA ALA A 148 12.51 12.56 9.30
C ALA A 148 12.69 12.99 10.76
N ALA A 149 11.77 13.78 11.32
CA ALA A 149 11.78 14.19 12.73
C ALA A 149 11.60 13.02 13.74
N ALA A 150 11.11 11.87 13.27
CA ALA A 150 10.91 10.65 14.06
C ALA A 150 11.84 9.50 13.64
N ALA A 151 12.66 9.70 12.59
CA ALA A 151 13.66 8.73 12.16
C ALA A 151 14.94 8.92 12.98
N ALA A 152 15.55 7.82 13.44
CA ALA A 152 16.87 7.87 14.05
C ALA A 152 17.88 8.41 13.01
N GLU A 153 18.86 9.20 13.48
CA GLU A 153 19.91 9.82 12.66
C GLU A 153 20.57 8.77 11.74
N GLY A 154 20.29 8.82 10.44
CA GLY A 154 20.86 7.90 9.45
C GLY A 154 19.94 7.51 8.29
N GLU A 155 18.61 7.58 8.44
CA GLU A 155 17.66 7.20 7.38
C GLU A 155 16.95 8.40 6.73
N GLY A 156 17.71 9.40 6.27
CA GLY A 156 17.16 10.57 5.55
C GLY A 156 16.38 10.24 4.26
N GLY A 157 16.52 9.02 3.73
CA GLY A 157 15.80 8.54 2.55
C GLY A 157 14.40 7.97 2.82
N GLY A 158 14.05 7.68 4.07
CA GLY A 158 12.79 7.00 4.43
C GLY A 158 11.55 7.88 4.16
N ALA A 159 11.61 9.16 4.51
CA ALA A 159 10.48 10.07 4.38
C ALA A 159 9.97 10.17 2.93
N ARG A 160 10.86 10.47 1.96
CA ARG A 160 10.46 10.59 0.54
C ARG A 160 9.97 9.25 -0.04
N ARG A 161 10.46 8.13 0.49
CA ARG A 161 10.09 6.78 0.04
C ARG A 161 8.63 6.45 0.35
N ALA A 162 8.11 6.87 1.50
CA ALA A 162 6.70 6.63 1.87
C ALA A 162 5.73 7.16 0.81
N VAL A 163 5.87 8.44 0.48
CA VAL A 163 4.99 9.14 -0.46
C VAL A 163 5.17 8.57 -1.87
N ALA A 164 6.40 8.25 -2.26
CA ALA A 164 6.68 7.64 -3.56
C ALA A 164 6.01 6.26 -3.72
N GLU A 165 6.09 5.39 -2.72
CA GLU A 165 5.44 4.07 -2.75
C GLU A 165 3.90 4.21 -2.74
N MET A 166 3.36 5.17 -1.99
CA MET A 166 1.92 5.45 -1.99
C MET A 166 1.43 5.97 -3.35
N GLU A 167 2.22 6.82 -4.03
CA GLU A 167 1.94 7.31 -5.38
C GLU A 167 1.98 6.18 -6.40
N ARG A 168 3.01 5.32 -6.35
CA ARG A 168 3.14 4.10 -7.16
C ARG A 168 1.94 3.18 -7.00
N ALA A 169 1.56 2.90 -5.75
CA ALA A 169 0.39 2.08 -5.44
C ALA A 169 -0.90 2.68 -6.01
N LEU A 170 -1.09 4.00 -5.88
CA LEU A 170 -2.24 4.72 -6.43
C LEU A 170 -2.28 4.63 -7.97
N ALA A 171 -1.15 4.83 -8.63
CA ALA A 171 -1.04 4.72 -10.08
C ALA A 171 -1.37 3.30 -10.57
N ALA A 172 -0.86 2.28 -9.89
CA ALA A 172 -1.13 0.87 -10.19
C ALA A 172 -2.63 0.54 -10.11
N VAL A 173 -3.30 0.91 -9.02
CA VAL A 173 -4.73 0.60 -8.86
C VAL A 173 -5.62 1.42 -9.79
N ARG A 174 -5.24 2.67 -10.11
CA ARG A 174 -5.98 3.50 -11.08
C ARG A 174 -5.98 2.88 -12.47
N ARG A 175 -4.86 2.30 -12.91
CA ARG A 175 -4.76 1.56 -14.19
C ARG A 175 -5.75 0.39 -14.24
N ALA A 176 -6.01 -0.24 -13.08
CA ALA A 176 -7.02 -1.30 -12.94
C ALA A 176 -8.46 -0.79 -12.75
N GLY A 177 -8.73 0.51 -12.95
CA GLY A 177 -10.07 1.10 -12.82
C GLY A 177 -10.49 1.49 -11.41
N PHE A 178 -9.60 1.40 -10.42
CA PHE A 178 -9.90 1.83 -9.05
C PHE A 178 -10.23 3.32 -8.99
N ARG A 179 -11.30 3.65 -8.25
CA ARG A 179 -11.71 5.03 -7.96
C ARG A 179 -11.30 5.41 -6.54
N PRO A 180 -10.31 6.32 -6.36
CA PRO A 180 -9.92 6.82 -5.05
C PRO A 180 -11.09 7.42 -4.28
N THR A 181 -10.98 7.38 -2.95
CA THR A 181 -12.01 7.93 -2.04
C THR A 181 -11.51 9.20 -1.37
N PRO A 182 -12.39 10.02 -0.75
CA PRO A 182 -11.98 11.12 0.11
C PRO A 182 -10.94 10.70 1.17
N ARG A 183 -11.10 9.49 1.73
CA ARG A 183 -10.13 8.94 2.70
C ARG A 183 -8.77 8.64 2.06
N THR A 184 -8.76 8.19 0.80
CA THR A 184 -7.52 7.93 0.05
C THR A 184 -6.71 9.21 -0.11
N TYR A 185 -7.34 10.30 -0.57
CA TYR A 185 -6.68 11.59 -0.72
C TYR A 185 -6.27 12.20 0.62
N HIS A 186 -7.12 12.09 1.64
CA HIS A 186 -6.75 12.51 2.99
C HIS A 186 -5.49 11.82 3.52
N LEU A 187 -5.32 10.51 3.29
CA LEU A 187 -4.13 9.78 3.68
C LEU A 187 -2.89 10.24 2.91
N LEU A 188 -3.01 10.43 1.59
CA LEU A 188 -1.91 10.89 0.73
C LEU A 188 -1.44 12.29 1.12
N VAL A 189 -2.37 13.26 1.21
CA VAL A 189 -2.04 14.64 1.55
C VAL A 189 -1.45 14.72 2.96
N ASN A 190 -2.05 14.07 3.96
CA ASN A 190 -1.49 14.07 5.31
C ASN A 190 -0.11 13.41 5.39
N SER A 191 0.12 12.35 4.61
CA SER A 191 1.43 11.71 4.54
C SER A 191 2.49 12.68 3.98
N CYS A 192 2.13 13.47 2.98
CA CYS A 192 2.98 14.52 2.43
C CYS A 192 3.23 15.65 3.45
N LEU A 193 2.19 16.15 4.12
CA LEU A 193 2.29 17.21 5.13
C LEU A 193 3.16 16.83 6.32
N LYS A 194 3.10 15.57 6.78
CA LYS A 194 3.98 15.04 7.84
C LYS A 194 5.47 15.07 7.48
N ARG A 195 5.78 15.11 6.18
CA ARG A 195 7.14 14.99 5.62
C ARG A 195 7.59 16.25 4.90
N ASP A 196 6.82 17.33 5.04
CA ASP A 196 7.07 18.62 4.40
C ASP A 196 7.16 18.58 2.86
N ASP A 197 6.50 17.59 2.24
CA ASP A 197 6.43 17.43 0.78
C ASP A 197 5.21 18.21 0.24
N LEU A 198 5.30 19.54 0.30
CA LEU A 198 4.17 20.43 -0.05
C LEU A 198 3.81 20.36 -1.53
N GLU A 199 4.78 20.14 -2.41
CA GLU A 199 4.56 20.01 -3.85
C GLU A 199 3.64 18.80 -4.15
N ARG A 200 3.96 17.61 -3.61
CA ARG A 200 3.10 16.44 -3.81
C ARG A 200 1.79 16.56 -3.05
N ALA A 201 1.78 17.21 -1.89
CA ALA A 201 0.55 17.49 -1.15
C ALA A 201 -0.46 18.29 -2.01
N GLN A 202 0.01 19.35 -2.67
CA GLN A 202 -0.79 20.17 -3.57
C GLN A 202 -1.27 19.36 -4.78
N LYS A 203 -0.38 18.60 -5.43
CA LYS A 203 -0.73 17.71 -6.56
C LYS A 203 -1.86 16.74 -6.19
N PHE A 204 -1.82 16.12 -5.00
CA PHE A 204 -2.89 15.22 -4.55
C PHE A 204 -4.18 15.96 -4.18
N ALA A 205 -4.09 17.17 -3.64
CA ALA A 205 -5.24 18.02 -3.37
C ALA A 205 -5.96 18.41 -4.67
N ASP A 206 -5.21 18.82 -5.70
CA ASP A 206 -5.75 19.18 -7.00
C ASP A 206 -6.44 17.98 -7.67
N GLN A 207 -5.82 16.79 -7.59
CA GLN A 207 -6.42 15.54 -8.06
C GLN A 207 -7.69 15.13 -7.29
N ALA A 208 -7.79 15.52 -6.01
CA ALA A 208 -8.97 15.25 -5.21
C ALA A 208 -10.12 16.20 -5.56
N GLY A 209 -9.82 17.47 -5.87
CA GLY A 209 -10.82 18.51 -6.09
C GLY A 209 -11.81 18.57 -4.92
N SER A 210 -13.11 18.48 -5.22
CA SER A 210 -14.19 18.49 -4.22
C SER A 210 -14.22 17.26 -3.30
N LEU A 211 -13.44 16.21 -3.57
CA LEU A 211 -13.34 15.03 -2.71
C LEU A 211 -12.45 15.27 -1.48
N LEU A 212 -11.67 16.36 -1.45
CA LEU A 212 -10.80 16.67 -0.33
C LEU A 212 -11.63 17.10 0.88
N ARG A 213 -11.29 16.57 2.06
CA ARG A 213 -11.94 16.99 3.31
C ARG A 213 -11.51 18.41 3.67
N ALA A 214 -12.45 19.23 4.16
CA ALA A 214 -12.18 20.60 4.61
C ALA A 214 -10.98 20.68 5.56
N SER A 215 -10.93 19.83 6.60
CA SER A 215 -9.81 19.79 7.54
C SER A 215 -8.45 19.48 6.91
N THR A 216 -8.43 18.77 5.78
CA THR A 216 -7.19 18.46 5.05
C THR A 216 -6.77 19.61 4.15
N ALA A 217 -7.75 20.27 3.52
CA ALA A 217 -7.53 21.49 2.75
C ALA A 217 -7.02 22.62 3.64
N GLU A 218 -7.61 22.80 4.82
CA GLU A 218 -7.18 23.80 5.83
C GLU A 218 -5.75 23.52 6.33
N ALA A 219 -5.43 22.25 6.62
CA ALA A 219 -4.08 21.86 7.04
C ALA A 219 -3.03 22.15 5.95
N LEU A 220 -3.36 21.88 4.68
CA LEU A 220 -2.51 22.21 3.54
C LEU A 220 -2.34 23.73 3.39
N ALA A 221 -3.43 24.50 3.40
CA ALA A 221 -3.40 25.96 3.26
C ALA A 221 -2.59 26.64 4.37
N THR A 222 -2.69 26.12 5.60
CA THR A 222 -1.91 26.59 6.75
C THR A 222 -0.43 26.36 6.53
N ARG A 223 -0.04 25.16 6.08
CA ARG A 223 1.37 24.83 5.82
C ARG A 223 1.97 25.61 4.64
N VAL A 224 1.21 25.81 3.57
CA VAL A 224 1.64 26.63 2.42
C VAL A 224 1.86 28.08 2.86
N SER A 225 0.93 28.66 3.63
CA SER A 225 1.10 30.03 4.17
C SER A 225 2.33 30.15 5.06
N GLN A 226 2.60 29.15 5.91
CA GLN A 226 3.79 29.12 6.77
C GLN A 226 5.09 29.08 5.95
N GLN A 227 5.15 28.27 4.88
CA GLN A 227 6.33 28.20 4.02
C GLN A 227 6.57 29.53 3.30
N GLN A 228 5.53 30.19 2.80
CA GLN A 228 5.64 31.50 2.15
C GLN A 228 6.14 32.58 3.12
N GLN A 229 5.65 32.59 4.35
CA GLN A 229 6.13 33.52 5.39
C GLN A 229 7.59 33.26 5.77
N GLN A 230 8.03 32.00 5.80
CA GLN A 230 9.43 31.65 6.06
C GLN A 230 10.34 32.10 4.93
N GLN A 231 9.93 31.89 3.67
CA GLN A 231 10.68 32.33 2.49
C GLN A 231 10.80 33.86 2.40
N ALA A 232 9.73 34.60 2.72
CA ALA A 232 9.78 36.06 2.78
C ALA A 232 10.79 36.56 3.82
N LYS A 233 10.78 35.97 5.02
CA LYS A 233 11.73 36.34 6.10
C LYS A 233 13.18 36.02 5.76
N SER A 234 13.47 34.93 5.05
CA SER A 234 14.84 34.62 4.62
C SER A 234 15.37 35.62 3.58
N MET A 235 14.51 36.12 2.68
CA MET A 235 14.92 37.13 1.68
C MET A 235 15.16 38.50 2.31
N GLU A 236 14.39 38.89 3.33
CA GLU A 236 14.60 40.16 4.06
C GLU A 236 15.90 40.15 4.89
N GLY A 237 16.30 38.97 5.41
CA GLY A 237 17.56 38.81 6.16
C GLY A 237 18.82 38.90 5.29
N GLU A 238 18.80 38.38 4.06
CA GLU A 238 19.93 38.47 3.12
C GLU A 238 20.09 39.89 2.54
N ALA A 239 19.00 40.62 2.33
CA ALA A 239 19.06 42.02 1.85
C ALA A 239 19.69 42.98 2.88
N ALA A 240 19.57 42.67 4.18
CA ALA A 240 20.11 43.51 5.26
C ALA A 240 21.63 43.29 5.52
N SER A 241 22.22 42.16 5.10
CA SER A 241 23.66 41.91 5.30
C SER A 241 24.55 42.40 4.15
N GLY A 242 23.98 42.73 2.99
CA GLY A 242 24.72 43.19 1.80
C GLY A 242 25.09 44.67 1.77
N GLN A 243 24.76 45.46 2.80
CA GLN A 243 24.96 46.92 2.82
C GLN A 243 26.11 47.42 3.72
N ASN A 244 26.96 46.53 4.24
CA ASN A 244 28.04 46.90 5.19
C ASN A 244 29.48 46.79 4.66
N GLU A 245 29.72 46.64 3.34
CA GLU A 245 31.08 46.51 2.77
C GLU A 245 31.54 47.66 1.85
N GLU A 246 30.87 48.82 1.85
CA GLU A 246 31.39 50.01 1.16
C GLU A 246 31.56 51.17 2.14
N GLY A 247 32.74 51.30 2.76
CA GLY A 247 33.06 52.51 3.49
C GLY A 247 34.22 52.47 4.48
N GLU A 248 35.41 52.01 4.07
CA GLU A 248 36.63 52.32 4.84
C GLU A 248 37.89 52.27 3.96
N ASP A 249 38.01 53.19 3.00
CA ASP A 249 39.32 53.54 2.43
C ASP A 249 39.36 55.02 2.02
N ALA A 250 39.73 55.89 2.96
CA ALA A 250 40.25 57.23 2.69
C ALA A 250 40.91 57.80 3.95
N GLY A 251 42.24 57.70 4.05
CA GLY A 251 42.94 58.27 5.20
C GLY A 251 44.48 58.28 5.17
N GLY A 252 45.14 58.25 4.00
CA GLY A 252 46.52 58.75 3.87
C GLY A 252 46.45 60.16 3.28
N GLY A 253 47.05 61.21 3.80
CA GLY A 253 48.24 61.33 4.63
C GLY A 253 49.09 62.41 3.96
N GLU A 254 49.01 63.66 4.40
CA GLU A 254 49.96 64.71 3.99
C GLU A 254 50.29 65.60 5.19
N GLY A 255 51.53 65.42 5.67
CA GLY A 255 52.22 66.39 6.50
C GLY A 255 53.10 67.29 5.64
N SER A 256 53.42 68.48 6.19
CA SER A 256 54.33 69.56 5.74
C SER A 256 53.54 70.87 5.68
N LYS A 257 53.87 71.96 6.36
CA LYS A 257 55.11 72.50 6.93
C LYS A 257 54.80 73.31 8.18
#